data_AF-A0A2M7XEH7-F1
#
_entry.id   AF-A0A2M7XEH7-F1
#
_cell.length_a   1.000
_cell.length_b   1.000
_cell.length_c   1.000
_cell.angle_alpha   90.00
_cell.angle_beta   90.00
_cell.angle_gamma   90.00
#
_symmetry.space_group_name_H-M   'P 1'
#
loop_
_entity.id
_entity.type
_entity.pdbx_description
1 polymer ?
#
loop_
_entity_poly.entity_id
_entity_poly.type
_entity_poly.pdbx_seq_one_letter_code
_entity_poly.pdbx_strand_id
1 'polypeptide(L)'
;MINYSKYEPIRAILLFVIIMIVGGTLIFMELEHWSFLDALYFTVSTVTTVGYGDFVATQPATKLIAIIYMLLSVPLLLISVGVIADSVYHEREKNSNKTK
;
A
#
# COMPACT_ATOMS: atom_id res chain seq x y z
N MET A 1 -3.07 20.76 -22.29
CA MET A 1 -1.83 20.30 -21.61
C MET A 1 -2.24 19.55 -20.35
N ILE A 2 -1.87 18.28 -20.23
CA ILE A 2 -2.20 17.45 -19.05
C ILE A 2 -1.47 18.05 -17.85
N ASN A 3 -2.21 18.43 -16.80
CA ASN A 3 -1.64 19.15 -15.67
C ASN A 3 -0.95 18.17 -14.71
N TYR A 4 0.34 17.91 -14.94
CA TYR A 4 1.14 16.92 -14.21
C TYR A 4 1.29 17.20 -12.71
N SER A 5 1.22 18.47 -12.28
CA SER A 5 1.34 18.88 -10.88
C SER A 5 0.31 18.22 -9.94
N LYS A 6 -0.88 17.86 -10.43
CA LYS A 6 -1.92 17.20 -9.62
C LYS A 6 -1.58 15.74 -9.30
N TYR A 7 -0.82 15.06 -10.17
CA TYR A 7 -0.56 13.62 -10.06
C TYR A 7 0.76 13.28 -9.38
N GLU A 8 1.65 14.26 -9.15
CA GLU A 8 2.93 14.06 -8.48
C GLU A 8 2.83 13.34 -7.11
N PRO A 9 2.00 13.77 -6.15
CA PRO A 9 1.89 13.06 -4.87
C PRO A 9 1.28 11.66 -5.02
N ILE A 10 0.30 11.49 -5.91
CA ILE A 10 -0.34 10.19 -6.17
C ILE A 10 0.67 9.20 -6.76
N ARG A 11 1.49 9.66 -7.72
CA ARG A 11 2.55 8.84 -8.34
C ARG A 11 3.59 8.42 -7.30
N ALA A 12 4.03 9.34 -6.44
CA ALA A 12 4.99 9.05 -5.39
C ALA A 12 4.45 7.99 -4.40
N ILE A 13 3.21 8.15 -3.95
CA ILE A 13 2.55 7.20 -3.05
C ILE A 13 2.41 5.83 -3.70
N LEU A 14 1.95 5.77 -4.95
CA LEU A 14 1.83 4.49 -5.70
C LEU A 14 3.16 3.76 -5.81
N LEU A 15 4.25 4.48 -6.15
CA LEU A 15 5.59 3.90 -6.19
C LEU A 15 6.03 3.38 -4.83
N PHE A 16 5.75 4.14 -3.75
CA PHE A 16 6.09 3.74 -2.39
C PHE A 16 5.33 2.48 -1.94
N VAL A 17 4.04 2.36 -2.29
CA VAL A 17 3.25 1.16 -2.05
C VAL A 17 3.80 -0.05 -2.81
N ILE A 18 4.17 0.13 -4.10
CA ILE A 18 4.79 -0.94 -4.89
C ILE A 18 6.11 -1.38 -4.26
N ILE A 19 6.95 -0.43 -3.82
CA ILE A 19 8.22 -0.73 -3.13
C ILE A 19 7.97 -1.51 -1.84
N MET A 20 6.96 -1.13 -1.05
CA MET A 20 6.59 -1.85 0.17
C MET A 20 6.12 -3.27 -0.10
N ILE A 21 5.34 -3.50 -1.17
CA ILE A 21 4.87 -4.83 -1.56
C ILE A 21 6.03 -5.69 -2.04
N VAL A 22 6.85 -5.18 -2.98
CA VAL A 22 7.99 -5.92 -3.53
C VAL A 22 9.03 -6.19 -2.44
N GLY A 23 9.39 -5.18 -1.65
CA GLY A 23 10.33 -5.30 -0.55
C GLY A 23 9.85 -6.28 0.52
N GLY A 24 8.58 -6.18 0.93
CA GLY A 24 7.97 -7.16 1.83
C GLY A 24 8.00 -8.57 1.25
N THR A 25 7.62 -8.72 -0.02
CA THR A 25 7.60 -10.03 -0.70
C THR A 25 8.98 -10.67 -0.67
N LEU A 26 10.03 -9.94 -1.03
CA LEU A 26 11.41 -10.45 -1.02
C LEU A 26 11.87 -10.82 0.40
N ILE A 27 11.56 -9.99 1.40
CA ILE A 27 11.92 -10.24 2.80
C ILE A 27 11.26 -11.52 3.32
N PHE A 28 9.95 -11.68 3.13
CA PHE A 28 9.23 -12.86 3.63
C PHE A 28 9.51 -14.12 2.82
N MET A 29 9.83 -13.99 1.53
CA MET A 29 10.29 -15.10 0.70
C MET A 29 11.62 -15.67 1.24
N GLU A 30 12.54 -14.81 1.65
CA GLU A 30 13.83 -15.25 2.21
C GLU A 30 13.69 -15.78 3.65
N LEU A 31 12.94 -15.09 4.50
CA LEU A 31 12.86 -15.41 5.94
C LEU A 31 11.96 -16.61 6.27
N GLU A 32 10.87 -16.79 5.55
CA GLU A 32 9.90 -17.87 5.79
C GLU A 32 9.95 -18.96 4.71
N HIS A 33 10.84 -18.83 3.71
CA HIS A 33 10.99 -19.76 2.58
C HIS A 33 9.68 -20.00 1.82
N TRP A 34 8.80 -19.00 1.80
CA TRP A 34 7.54 -19.06 1.08
C TRP A 34 7.75 -18.95 -0.42
N SER A 35 6.81 -19.47 -1.21
CA SER A 35 6.83 -19.21 -2.65
C SER A 35 6.57 -17.71 -2.92
N PHE A 36 6.98 -17.22 -4.09
CA PHE A 36 6.73 -15.84 -4.48
C PHE A 36 5.25 -15.45 -4.35
N LEU A 37 4.34 -16.35 -4.74
CA LEU A 37 2.91 -16.09 -4.72
C LEU A 37 2.37 -16.00 -3.28
N ASP A 38 2.85 -16.87 -2.39
CA ASP A 38 2.44 -16.89 -0.98
C ASP A 38 2.96 -15.65 -0.23
N ALA A 39 4.22 -15.27 -0.48
CA ALA A 39 4.81 -14.06 0.10
C ALA A 39 4.15 -12.78 -0.44
N LEU A 40 3.80 -12.75 -1.73
CA LEU A 40 3.04 -11.66 -2.33
C LEU A 40 1.63 -11.57 -1.74
N TYR A 41 0.95 -12.71 -1.58
CA TYR A 41 -0.36 -12.78 -0.95
C TYR A 41 -0.33 -12.26 0.48
N PHE A 42 0.65 -12.70 1.28
CA PHE A 42 0.84 -12.23 2.66
C PHE A 42 1.07 -10.73 2.71
N THR A 43 1.97 -10.19 1.88
CA THR A 43 2.31 -8.76 1.92
C THR A 43 1.18 -7.88 1.43
N VAL A 44 0.50 -8.24 0.34
CA VAL A 44 -0.65 -7.49 -0.18
C VAL A 44 -1.80 -7.52 0.84
N SER A 45 -2.16 -8.69 1.39
CA SER A 45 -3.23 -8.80 2.37
C SER A 45 -2.91 -8.05 3.68
N THR A 46 -1.63 -7.96 4.04
CA THR A 46 -1.16 -7.18 5.20
C THR A 46 -1.23 -5.68 4.94
N VAL A 47 -0.70 -5.19 3.81
CA VAL A 47 -0.70 -3.76 3.44
C VAL A 47 -2.13 -3.24 3.30
N THR A 48 -3.03 -4.05 2.72
CA THR A 48 -4.44 -3.71 2.55
C THR A 48 -5.27 -3.91 3.83
N THR A 49 -4.66 -4.35 4.93
CA THR A 49 -5.30 -4.64 6.22
C THR A 49 -6.41 -5.70 6.17
N VAL A 50 -6.43 -6.53 5.11
CA VAL A 50 -7.39 -7.63 4.99
C VAL A 50 -7.03 -8.76 5.96
N GLY A 51 -5.75 -9.16 5.98
CA GLY A 51 -5.19 -10.03 7.02
C GLY A 51 -5.91 -11.37 7.23
N TYR A 52 -6.14 -12.15 6.16
CA TYR A 52 -6.84 -13.45 6.25
C TYR A 52 -6.24 -14.45 7.25
N GLY A 53 -4.91 -14.39 7.45
CA GLY A 53 -4.21 -15.23 8.42
C GLY A 53 -3.86 -16.63 7.94
N ASP A 54 -4.06 -16.94 6.65
CA ASP A 54 -3.66 -18.24 6.06
C ASP A 54 -2.13 -18.43 6.07
N PHE A 55 -1.40 -17.32 5.89
CA PHE A 55 0.05 -17.26 6.01
C PHE A 55 0.40 -16.30 7.15
N VAL A 56 1.25 -16.77 8.07
CA VAL A 56 1.69 -16.00 9.24
C VAL A 56 3.15 -16.28 9.50
N ALA A 57 3.89 -15.23 9.87
CA ALA A 57 5.30 -15.37 10.26
C ALA A 57 5.44 -16.40 11.40
N THR A 58 6.24 -17.45 11.19
CA THR A 58 6.38 -18.55 12.14
C THR A 58 7.48 -18.27 13.14
N GLN A 59 8.58 -17.67 12.68
CA GLN A 59 9.77 -17.45 13.49
C GLN A 59 9.67 -16.17 14.34
N PRO A 60 10.24 -16.13 15.56
CA PRO A 60 10.22 -14.93 16.41
C PRO A 60 10.81 -13.69 15.74
N ALA A 61 11.91 -13.85 14.99
CA ALA A 61 12.56 -12.76 14.27
C ALA A 61 11.66 -12.20 13.16
N THR A 62 11.07 -13.09 12.34
CA THR A 62 10.17 -12.69 11.26
C THR A 62 8.88 -12.08 11.77
N LYS A 63 8.37 -12.52 12.93
CA LYS A 63 7.23 -11.88 13.60
C LYS A 63 7.51 -10.43 13.96
N LEU A 64 8.69 -10.14 14.51
CA LEU A 64 9.08 -8.75 14.81
C LEU A 64 9.15 -7.89 13.55
N ILE A 65 9.72 -8.44 12.47
CA ILE A 65 9.77 -7.77 11.16
C ILE A 65 8.35 -7.54 10.62
N ALA A 66 7.46 -8.52 10.72
CA ALA A 66 6.06 -8.38 10.31
C ALA A 66 5.33 -7.29 11.10
N ILE A 67 5.56 -7.19 12.42
CA ILE A 67 5.00 -6.12 13.26
C ILE A 67 5.47 -4.74 12.80
N ILE A 68 6.78 -4.58 12.58
CA ILE A 68 7.35 -3.31 12.09
C ILE A 68 6.78 -2.98 10.70
N TYR A 69 6.71 -3.97 9.81
CA TYR A 69 6.17 -3.82 8.47
C TYR A 69 4.70 -3.39 8.49
N MET A 70 3.87 -4.01 9.34
CA MET A 70 2.47 -3.62 9.54
C MET A 70 2.35 -2.18 10.04
N LEU A 71 3.18 -1.77 11.00
CA LEU A 71 3.14 -0.43 11.55
C LEU A 71 3.51 0.65 10.51
N LEU A 72 4.39 0.34 9.57
CA LEU A 72 4.80 1.24 8.49
C LEU A 72 3.79 1.28 7.33
N SER A 73 3.19 0.15 6.99
CA SER A 73 2.29 0.02 5.84
C SER A 73 0.89 0.58 6.08
N VAL A 74 0.34 0.47 7.30
CA VAL A 74 -1.02 0.94 7.62
C VAL A 74 -1.19 2.46 7.44
N PRO A 75 -0.31 3.33 8.00
CA PRO A 75 -0.43 4.78 7.80
C PRO A 75 -0.28 5.16 6.32
N LEU A 76 0.57 4.46 5.58
CA LEU A 76 0.76 4.69 4.15
C LEU A 76 -0.54 4.41 3.37
N LEU A 77 -1.24 3.32 3.68
CA LEU A 77 -2.53 3.02 3.07
C LEU A 77 -3.55 4.13 3.36
N LEU A 78 -3.61 4.59 4.62
CA LEU A 78 -4.54 5.65 5.03
C LEU A 78 -4.28 6.98 4.28
N ILE A 79 -3.01 7.37 4.16
CA ILE A 79 -2.60 8.56 3.38
C ILE A 79 -2.98 8.38 1.91
N SER A 80 -2.78 7.19 1.34
CA SER A 80 -3.15 6.88 -0.05
C SER A 80 -4.63 7.12 -0.30
N VAL A 81 -5.49 6.61 0.59
CA VAL A 81 -6.95 6.82 0.50
C VAL A 81 -7.30 8.30 0.64
N GLY A 82 -6.66 9.02 1.56
CA GLY A 82 -6.88 10.45 1.77
C GLY A 82 -6.56 11.30 0.53
N VAL A 83 -5.41 11.07 -0.11
CA VAL A 83 -5.01 11.79 -1.32
C VAL A 83 -5.94 11.47 -2.49
N ILE A 84 -6.35 10.21 -2.64
CA ILE A 84 -7.32 9.83 -3.69
C ILE A 84 -8.66 10.52 -3.44
N ALA A 85 -9.16 10.51 -2.20
CA ALA A 85 -10.41 11.17 -1.86
C ALA A 85 -10.37 12.67 -2.20
N ASP A 86 -9.32 13.38 -1.78
CA ASP A 86 -9.10 14.80 -2.09
C ASP A 86 -9.10 15.06 -3.61
N SER A 87 -8.41 14.21 -4.37
CA SER A 87 -8.34 14.33 -5.83
C SER A 87 -9.71 14.21 -6.51
N VAL A 88 -10.60 13.37 -5.96
CA VAL A 88 -11.98 13.15 -6.42
C VAL A 88 -12.87 14.33 -5.99
N TYR A 89 -12.72 14.83 -4.77
CA TYR A 89 -13.47 16.00 -4.28
C TYR A 89 -13.22 17.24 -5.15
N HIS A 90 -11.96 17.53 -5.47
CA HIS A 90 -11.62 18.65 -6.35
C HIS A 90 -12.18 18.52 -7.78
N GLU A 91 -12.38 17.29 -8.26
CA GLU A 91 -12.97 17.06 -9.58
C GLU A 91 -14.49 17.26 -9.57
N ARG A 92 -15.16 16.86 -8.48
CA ARG A 92 -16.59 17.10 -8.27
C ARG A 92 -16.90 18.59 -8.14
N GLU A 93 -16.09 19.36 -7.42
CA GLU A 93 -16.27 20.81 -7.26
C GLU A 93 -16.13 21.54 -8.62
N LYS A 94 -15.11 21.19 -9.41
CA LYS A 94 -14.91 21.75 -10.74
C LYS A 94 -16.07 21.45 -11.70
N ASN A 95 -16.64 20.25 -11.63
CA ASN A 95 -17.78 19.85 -12.46
C ASN A 95 -19.08 20.54 -12.02
N SER A 96 -19.27 20.76 -10.71
CA SER A 96 -20.39 21.54 -10.18
C SER A 96 -20.35 23.00 -10.65
N ASN A 97 -19.18 23.66 -10.57
CA ASN A 97 -19.02 25.05 -11.02
C ASN A 97 -19.11 25.24 -12.55
N LYS A 98 -18.89 24.19 -13.36
CA LYS A 98 -19.09 24.26 -14.82
C LYS A 98 -20.55 24.12 -15.26
N THR A 99 -21.40 23.60 -14.38
CA THR A 99 -22.83 23.34 -14.69
C THR A 99 -23.72 24.53 -14.28
N LYS A 100 -23.20 25.44 -13.46
CA LYS A 100 -23.79 26.76 -13.17
C LYS A 100 -23.32 27.78 -14.19
#